data_AF-A0AAD8C3W3-F1
#
_entry.id   AF-A0AAD8C3W3-F1
#
_cell.length_a   1.000
_cell.length_b   1.000
_cell.length_c   1.000
_cell.angle_alpha   90.00
_cell.angle_beta   90.00
_cell.angle_gamma   90.00
#
_symmetry.space_group_name_H-M   'P 1'
#
loop_
_entity.id
_entity.type
_entity.pdbx_description
1 polymer ?
#
loop_
_entity_poly.entity_id
_entity_poly.type
_entity_poly.pdbx_seq_one_letter_code
_entity_poly.pdbx_strand_id
1 'polypeptide(L)'
;MCDTKTDGGRWIIFQRINGKVDFYKGSKEYPDGFGDFNIGEFYLGNENIFKLTFTGQYDLRIDLEFNNKNYFAQYKDFKVLNETEKYKLKIGNYSGNAGDNLSYHNNMFFTTFDRDNDARSALNCAEDRSGAWWYAYCHKSNELGSINCIL
;
A
#
# COMPACT_ATOMS: atom_id res chain seq x y z
N MET A 1 6.40 -1.96 13.38
CA MET A 1 5.64 -2.95 14.20
C MET A 1 5.82 -4.31 13.53
N CYS A 2 5.98 -5.39 14.29
CA CYS A 2 6.18 -6.72 13.70
C CYS A 2 5.00 -7.66 14.01
N ASP A 3 4.59 -8.46 13.02
CA ASP A 3 3.68 -9.59 13.22
C ASP A 3 4.51 -10.87 13.41
N THR A 4 4.37 -11.48 14.57
CA THR A 4 5.07 -12.70 14.98
C THR A 4 4.19 -13.94 14.96
N LYS A 5 2.92 -13.83 14.55
CA LYS A 5 1.93 -14.91 14.62
C LYS A 5 1.48 -15.36 13.22
N THR A 6 1.18 -14.42 12.33
CA THR A 6 0.61 -14.75 11.02
C THR A 6 1.62 -15.49 10.16
N ASP A 7 1.24 -16.63 9.58
CA ASP A 7 2.05 -17.40 8.62
C ASP A 7 3.48 -17.73 9.10
N GLY A 8 3.62 -18.08 10.39
CA GLY A 8 4.93 -18.34 11.00
C GLY A 8 5.70 -17.09 11.43
N GLY A 9 5.07 -15.91 11.35
CA GLY A 9 5.59 -14.62 11.81
C GLY A 9 6.75 -14.09 10.97
N ARG A 10 7.45 -13.09 11.54
CA ARG A 10 8.57 -12.34 10.93
C ARG A 10 8.15 -11.31 9.89
N TRP A 11 6.93 -10.80 10.03
CA TRP A 11 6.49 -9.73 9.16
C TRP A 11 6.68 -8.35 9.77
N ILE A 12 6.96 -7.35 8.93
CA ILE A 12 7.02 -5.93 9.25
C ILE A 12 5.73 -5.28 8.74
N ILE A 13 4.90 -4.79 9.65
CA ILE A 13 3.68 -4.06 9.28
C ILE A 13 4.08 -2.63 8.92
N PHE A 14 3.82 -2.22 7.68
CA PHE A 14 4.10 -0.85 7.21
C PHE A 14 2.83 -0.02 6.99
N GLN A 15 1.67 -0.65 6.88
CA GLN A 15 0.40 0.04 6.81
C GLN A 15 -0.67 -0.74 7.57
N ARG A 16 -1.45 -0.02 8.36
CA ARG A 16 -2.67 -0.52 8.96
C ARG A 16 -3.72 0.56 8.88
N ILE A 17 -4.91 0.22 8.40
CA ILE A 17 -6.07 1.12 8.27
C ILE A 17 -7.22 0.57 9.12
N ASN A 18 -7.78 1.42 9.99
CA ASN A 18 -8.94 1.11 10.83
C ASN A 18 -9.97 2.27 10.91
N GLY A 19 -9.74 3.39 10.22
CA GLY A 19 -10.70 4.48 10.03
C GLY A 19 -10.60 5.65 11.02
N LYS A 20 -9.54 5.74 11.83
CA LYS A 20 -9.28 6.83 12.80
C LYS A 20 -8.32 7.92 12.28
N VAL A 21 -7.53 7.64 11.26
CA VAL A 21 -6.51 8.52 10.66
C VAL A 21 -6.91 8.83 9.24
N ASP A 22 -6.80 10.09 8.86
CA ASP A 22 -7.02 10.52 7.49
C ASP A 22 -5.85 10.13 6.59
N PHE A 23 -6.11 9.36 5.54
CA PHE A 23 -5.13 8.99 4.51
C PHE A 23 -5.21 9.90 3.27
N TYR A 24 -6.13 10.86 3.22
CA TYR A 24 -6.19 11.85 2.15
C TYR A 24 -5.16 12.97 2.38
N LYS A 25 -3.89 12.63 2.12
CA LYS A 25 -2.72 13.44 2.46
C LYS A 25 -1.92 13.87 1.23
N GLY A 26 -1.17 14.96 1.40
CA GLY A 26 -0.34 15.52 0.34
C GLY A 26 0.97 14.76 0.16
N SER A 27 1.64 14.98 -0.97
CA SER A 27 2.87 14.31 -1.37
C SER A 27 4.02 14.46 -0.38
N LYS A 28 4.00 15.49 0.48
CA LYS A 28 5.03 15.75 1.50
C LYS A 28 4.92 14.88 2.75
N GLU A 29 3.73 14.35 3.04
CA GLU A 29 3.49 13.55 4.26
C GLU A 29 3.82 12.07 4.03
N TYR A 30 3.66 11.60 2.80
CA TYR A 30 3.85 10.21 2.43
C TYR A 30 5.30 9.69 2.52
N PRO A 31 6.37 10.46 2.26
CA PRO A 31 7.74 10.01 2.46
C PRO A 31 8.06 9.65 3.91
N ASP A 32 7.67 10.52 4.85
CA ASP A 32 7.98 10.40 6.28
C ASP A 32 7.04 9.44 7.02
N GLY A 33 5.83 9.25 6.51
CA GLY A 33 4.80 8.46 7.15
C GLY A 33 3.97 9.27 8.16
N PHE A 34 2.89 8.67 8.64
CA PHE A 34 1.91 9.33 9.51
C PHE A 34 1.06 8.32 10.28
N GLY A 35 0.23 8.83 11.18
CA GLY A 35 -0.57 8.02 12.11
C GLY A 35 0.21 7.62 13.36
N ASP A 36 -0.32 6.70 14.13
CA ASP A 36 0.24 6.28 15.40
C ASP A 36 0.08 4.77 15.62
N PHE A 37 1.20 4.12 15.92
CA PHE A 37 1.25 2.70 16.24
C PHE A 37 0.39 2.35 17.46
N ASN A 38 0.27 3.26 18.44
CA ASN A 38 -0.48 3.05 19.68
C ASN A 38 -1.99 2.98 19.44
N ILE A 39 -2.51 3.75 18.47
CA ILE A 39 -3.94 3.71 18.10
C ILE A 39 -4.24 2.61 17.07
N GLY A 40 -3.17 1.96 16.57
CA GLY A 40 -3.23 0.88 15.62
C GLY A 40 -3.62 1.33 14.22
N GLU A 41 -3.22 2.53 13.80
CA GLU A 41 -3.43 3.01 12.43
C GLU A 41 -2.31 3.96 12.02
N PHE A 42 -1.60 3.59 10.96
CA PHE A 42 -0.40 4.29 10.53
C PHE A 42 -0.01 3.90 9.11
N TYR A 43 0.84 4.75 8.53
CA TYR A 43 1.60 4.49 7.32
C TYR A 43 3.08 4.75 7.62
N LEU A 44 3.94 3.78 7.32
CA LEU A 44 5.37 3.83 7.66
C LEU A 44 6.14 4.91 6.89
N GLY A 45 5.65 5.28 5.72
CA GLY A 45 6.28 6.25 4.83
C GLY A 45 7.01 5.60 3.67
N ASN A 46 6.84 6.17 2.47
CA ASN A 46 7.41 5.69 1.22
C ASN A 46 8.93 5.57 1.28
N GLU A 47 9.61 6.52 1.91
CA GLU A 47 11.07 6.52 2.01
C GLU A 47 11.59 5.39 2.91
N ASN A 48 10.85 5.10 3.99
CA ASN A 48 11.16 3.98 4.88
C ASN A 48 10.90 2.63 4.19
N ILE A 49 9.79 2.51 3.45
CA ILE A 49 9.47 1.31 2.67
C ILE A 49 10.51 1.08 1.55
N PHE A 50 10.92 2.14 0.85
CA PHE A 50 12.01 2.08 -0.13
C PHE A 50 13.31 1.57 0.52
N LYS A 51 13.76 2.18 1.63
CA LYS A 51 14.99 1.75 2.33
C LYS A 51 14.96 0.27 2.73
N LEU A 52 13.83 -0.20 3.22
CA LEU A 52 13.65 -1.62 3.57
C LEU A 52 13.75 -2.50 2.33
N THR A 53 12.93 -2.24 1.32
CA THR A 53 12.83 -3.09 0.11
C THR A 53 14.00 -2.96 -0.86
N PHE A 54 14.83 -1.93 -0.71
CA PHE A 54 16.08 -1.76 -1.45
C PHE A 54 17.21 -2.65 -0.89
N THR A 55 17.26 -2.83 0.44
CA THR A 55 18.35 -3.56 1.12
C THR A 55 18.10 -5.05 1.26
N GLY A 56 16.85 -5.50 1.12
CA GLY A 56 16.47 -6.90 1.20
C GLY A 56 15.44 -7.32 0.15
N GLN A 57 15.13 -8.61 0.14
CA GLN A 57 14.04 -9.18 -0.64
C GLN A 57 12.87 -9.45 0.30
N TYR A 58 11.73 -8.85 -0.01
CA TYR A 58 10.51 -8.94 0.79
C TYR A 58 9.37 -9.39 -0.11
N ASP A 59 8.47 -10.18 0.46
CA ASP A 59 7.17 -10.46 -0.14
C ASP A 59 6.15 -9.54 0.52
N LEU A 60 5.14 -9.10 -0.23
CA LEU A 60 4.04 -8.30 0.33
C LEU A 60 2.87 -9.22 0.65
N ARG A 61 2.39 -9.17 1.88
CA ARG A 61 1.11 -9.74 2.30
C ARG A 61 0.11 -8.61 2.60
N ILE A 62 -1.12 -8.75 2.12
CA ILE A 62 -2.23 -7.87 2.44
C ILE A 62 -3.29 -8.72 3.11
N ASP A 63 -3.61 -8.42 4.37
CA ASP A 63 -4.70 -9.04 5.11
C ASP A 63 -5.93 -8.12 5.12
N LEU A 64 -7.09 -8.70 4.82
CA LEU A 64 -8.37 -8.01 4.63
C LEU A 64 -9.47 -8.75 5.39
N GLU A 65 -10.42 -8.00 5.95
CA GLU A 65 -11.62 -8.56 6.55
C GLU A 65 -12.86 -8.09 5.78
N PHE A 66 -13.72 -9.03 5.39
CA PHE A 66 -15.00 -8.75 4.73
C PHE A 66 -16.05 -9.74 5.20
N ASN A 67 -17.22 -9.25 5.64
CA ASN A 67 -18.30 -10.07 6.19
C ASN A 67 -17.84 -11.05 7.28
N ASN A 68 -17.03 -10.57 8.23
CA ASN A 68 -16.42 -11.35 9.33
C ASN A 68 -15.58 -12.55 8.86
N LYS A 69 -15.10 -12.52 7.60
CA LYS A 69 -14.17 -13.51 7.04
C LYS A 69 -12.85 -12.83 6.69
N ASN A 70 -11.78 -13.52 7.00
CA ASN A 70 -10.42 -13.07 6.70
C ASN A 70 -9.98 -13.59 5.34
N TYR A 71 -9.40 -12.70 4.56
CA TYR A 71 -8.80 -12.95 3.27
C TYR A 71 -7.38 -12.41 3.26
N PHE A 72 -6.56 -12.97 2.38
CA PHE A 72 -5.22 -12.47 2.15
C PHE A 72 -4.84 -12.51 0.67
N ALA A 73 -3.98 -11.56 0.29
CA ALA A 73 -3.24 -11.55 -0.95
C ALA A 73 -1.76 -11.53 -0.62
N GLN A 74 -0.94 -12.29 -1.35
CA GLN A 74 0.51 -12.28 -1.25
C GLN A 74 1.11 -12.02 -2.63
N TYR A 75 2.17 -11.21 -2.68
CA TYR A 75 2.90 -10.87 -3.88
C TYR A 75 4.38 -11.04 -3.62
N LYS A 76 5.06 -11.79 -4.49
CA LYS A 76 6.52 -11.94 -4.38
C LYS A 76 7.27 -10.66 -4.73
N ASP A 77 8.53 -10.55 -4.31
CA ASP A 77 9.48 -9.55 -4.83
C ASP A 77 8.97 -8.10 -4.73
N PHE A 78 8.31 -7.76 -3.62
CA PHE A 78 7.78 -6.43 -3.41
C PHE A 78 8.89 -5.40 -3.24
N LYS A 79 8.84 -4.34 -4.05
CA LYS A 79 9.69 -3.17 -3.91
C LYS A 79 8.93 -1.88 -4.16
N VAL A 80 9.33 -0.86 -3.43
CA VAL A 80 9.01 0.54 -3.71
C VAL A 80 10.32 1.18 -4.13
N LEU A 81 10.34 1.85 -5.29
CA LEU A 81 11.54 2.53 -5.77
C LEU A 81 11.73 3.88 -5.07
N ASN A 82 12.79 4.61 -5.37
CA ASN A 82 13.10 5.89 -4.72
C ASN A 82 12.17 7.03 -5.18
N GLU A 83 12.33 8.21 -4.57
CA GLU A 83 11.55 9.40 -4.92
C GLU A 83 11.75 9.86 -6.38
N THR A 84 12.94 9.72 -6.96
CA THR A 84 13.19 10.15 -8.35
C THR A 84 12.44 9.27 -9.36
N GLU A 85 12.17 8.02 -8.99
CA GLU A 85 11.26 7.10 -9.66
C GLU A 85 9.83 7.17 -9.11
N LYS A 86 9.49 8.22 -8.37
CA LYS A 86 8.14 8.50 -7.86
C LYS A 86 7.55 7.34 -7.06
N TYR A 87 8.42 6.68 -6.28
CA TYR A 87 8.06 5.53 -5.45
C TYR A 87 7.35 4.41 -6.20
N LYS A 88 7.74 4.15 -7.46
CA LYS A 88 7.14 3.12 -8.32
C LYS A 88 6.98 1.77 -7.61
N LEU A 89 5.82 1.14 -7.78
CA LEU A 89 5.56 -0.21 -7.28
C LEU A 89 6.20 -1.26 -8.18
N LYS A 90 6.86 -2.23 -7.57
CA LYS A 90 7.29 -3.48 -8.20
C LYS A 90 6.76 -4.64 -7.38
N ILE A 91 6.06 -5.55 -8.03
CA ILE A 91 5.60 -6.81 -7.45
C ILE A 91 5.77 -7.94 -8.46
N GLY A 92 6.00 -9.14 -7.93
CA GLY A 92 6.03 -10.40 -8.63
C GLY A 92 4.71 -11.15 -8.54
N ASN A 93 4.79 -12.48 -8.55
CA ASN A 93 3.62 -13.34 -8.68
C ASN A 93 2.67 -13.25 -7.48
N TYR A 94 1.38 -13.21 -7.79
CA TYR A 94 0.28 -13.26 -6.83
C TYR A 94 0.03 -14.68 -6.29
N SER A 95 -0.40 -14.76 -5.04
CA SER A 95 -1.08 -15.91 -4.43
C SER A 95 -2.06 -15.44 -3.35
N GLY A 96 -2.99 -16.31 -2.92
CA GLY A 96 -3.93 -15.99 -1.84
C GLY A 96 -5.39 -16.23 -2.23
N ASN A 97 -6.31 -15.80 -1.36
CA ASN A 97 -7.74 -16.02 -1.50
C ASN A 97 -8.57 -14.71 -1.60
N ALA A 98 -7.92 -13.54 -1.55
CA ALA A 98 -8.58 -12.23 -1.65
C ALA A 98 -8.85 -11.73 -3.09
N GLY A 99 -8.43 -12.50 -4.11
CA GLY A 99 -8.35 -12.03 -5.50
C GLY A 99 -7.13 -11.15 -5.75
N ASP A 100 -6.69 -11.08 -7.02
CA ASP A 100 -5.55 -10.27 -7.44
C ASP A 100 -6.02 -8.88 -7.88
N ASN A 101 -5.86 -7.91 -6.99
CA ASN A 101 -6.22 -6.51 -7.23
C ASN A 101 -5.00 -5.58 -7.32
N LEU A 102 -3.80 -6.03 -6.93
CA LEU A 102 -2.60 -5.19 -6.94
C LEU A 102 -1.78 -5.35 -8.22
N SER A 103 -1.84 -6.49 -8.91
CA SER A 103 -1.07 -6.70 -10.15
C SER A 103 -1.38 -5.67 -11.24
N TYR A 104 -2.62 -5.15 -11.27
CA TYR A 104 -3.01 -4.05 -12.16
C TYR A 104 -2.23 -2.75 -11.90
N HIS A 105 -1.77 -2.55 -10.67
CA HIS A 105 -1.00 -1.39 -10.23
C HIS A 105 0.52 -1.60 -10.33
N ASN A 106 0.97 -2.79 -10.75
CA ASN A 106 2.39 -3.07 -10.89
C ASN A 106 3.05 -2.12 -11.91
N ASN A 107 4.24 -1.62 -11.59
CA ASN A 107 4.98 -0.62 -12.35
C ASN A 107 4.37 0.79 -12.41
N MET A 108 3.28 1.06 -11.68
CA MET A 108 2.71 2.40 -11.62
C MET A 108 3.45 3.28 -10.61
N PHE A 109 3.41 4.58 -10.84
CA PHE A 109 3.95 5.60 -9.93
C PHE A 109 2.97 5.91 -8.81
N PHE A 110 3.50 6.38 -7.67
CA PHE A 110 2.67 6.80 -6.56
C PHE A 110 2.04 8.17 -6.84
N THR A 111 0.74 8.30 -6.58
CA THR A 111 -0.06 9.49 -6.87
C THR A 111 -0.80 9.97 -5.62
N THR A 112 -0.76 11.28 -5.37
CA THR A 112 -1.50 12.00 -4.33
C THR A 112 -2.33 13.12 -4.97
N PHE A 113 -3.22 13.75 -4.20
CA PHE A 113 -4.08 14.81 -4.75
C PHE A 113 -3.29 16.00 -5.30
N ASP A 114 -2.14 16.31 -4.72
CA ASP A 114 -1.24 17.40 -5.12
C ASP A 114 -0.11 16.97 -6.06
N ARG A 115 -0.03 15.68 -6.41
CA ARG A 115 1.01 15.13 -7.31
C ARG A 115 0.44 13.97 -8.14
N ASP A 116 -0.15 14.33 -9.27
CA ASP A 116 -0.69 13.39 -10.26
C ASP A 116 0.42 12.71 -11.06
N ASN A 117 0.59 11.40 -10.86
CA ASN A 117 1.49 10.54 -11.64
C ASN A 117 0.77 9.32 -12.20
N ASP A 118 -0.57 9.31 -12.19
CA ASP A 118 -1.32 8.15 -12.64
C ASP A 118 -1.38 8.07 -14.18
N ALA A 119 -1.94 6.98 -14.70
CA ALA A 119 -1.97 6.75 -16.15
C ALA A 119 -3.11 7.50 -16.85
N ARG A 120 -4.00 8.17 -16.09
CA ARG A 120 -5.23 8.80 -16.58
C ARG A 120 -5.00 10.28 -16.81
N SER A 121 -5.06 10.71 -18.07
CA SER A 121 -4.83 12.11 -18.44
C SER A 121 -5.98 13.07 -18.12
N ALA A 122 -7.18 12.57 -17.88
CA ALA A 122 -8.40 13.38 -17.79
C ALA A 122 -8.81 13.74 -16.35
N LEU A 123 -8.28 13.06 -15.34
CA LEU A 123 -8.56 13.32 -13.93
C LEU A 123 -7.44 12.77 -13.05
N ASN A 124 -7.25 13.36 -11.88
CA ASN A 124 -6.38 12.83 -10.84
C ASN A 124 -7.14 11.79 -10.02
N CYS A 125 -6.69 10.54 -10.07
CA CYS A 125 -7.34 9.44 -9.34
C CYS A 125 -7.26 9.60 -7.82
N ALA A 126 -6.24 10.29 -7.31
CA ALA A 126 -6.15 10.54 -5.87
C ALA A 126 -7.23 11.51 -5.38
N GLU A 127 -7.59 12.52 -6.17
CA GLU A 127 -8.71 13.41 -5.87
C GLU A 127 -10.05 12.67 -5.96
N ASP A 128 -10.28 11.95 -7.07
CA ASP A 128 -11.52 11.18 -7.32
C ASP A 128 -11.79 10.10 -6.25
N ARG A 129 -10.72 9.51 -5.70
CA ARG A 129 -10.80 8.42 -4.72
C ARG A 129 -10.53 8.86 -3.28
N SER A 130 -10.23 10.15 -3.07
CA SER A 130 -9.89 10.70 -1.75
C SER A 130 -8.81 9.87 -1.02
N GLY A 131 -7.73 9.52 -1.72
CA GLY A 131 -6.63 8.74 -1.15
C GLY A 131 -5.38 8.79 -2.02
N ALA A 132 -4.31 8.09 -1.61
CA ALA A 132 -3.09 7.98 -2.39
C ALA A 132 -2.75 6.53 -2.70
N TRP A 133 -2.26 6.26 -3.91
CA TRP A 133 -1.93 4.91 -4.33
C TRP A 133 -1.05 4.89 -5.58
N TRP A 134 -0.59 3.69 -5.96
CA TRP A 134 0.01 3.42 -7.27
C TRP A 134 -1.05 3.32 -8.37
N TYR A 135 -1.83 4.37 -8.59
CA TYR A 135 -2.94 4.35 -9.54
C TYR A 135 -2.45 4.14 -10.99
N ALA A 136 -3.09 3.21 -11.70
CA ALA A 136 -3.01 3.13 -13.15
C ALA A 136 -4.11 4.05 -13.72
N TYR A 137 -5.18 3.50 -14.30
CA TYR A 137 -6.42 4.25 -14.57
C TYR A 137 -7.35 4.20 -13.34
N CYS A 138 -6.87 4.78 -12.24
CA CYS A 138 -7.45 4.65 -10.90
C CYS A 138 -7.48 3.18 -10.46
N HIS A 139 -8.55 2.76 -9.79
CA HIS A 139 -8.85 1.36 -9.51
C HIS A 139 -10.34 1.11 -9.76
N LYS A 140 -10.71 -0.16 -10.01
CA LYS A 140 -12.10 -0.58 -9.89
C LYS A 140 -12.44 -0.61 -8.41
N SER A 141 -13.15 0.41 -7.95
CA SER A 141 -13.63 0.50 -6.58
C SER A 141 -14.53 -0.69 -6.25
N ASN A 142 -14.17 -1.42 -5.20
CA ASN A 142 -15.12 -1.94 -4.24
C ASN A 142 -14.52 -1.66 -2.86
N GLU A 143 -15.35 -1.08 -2.00
CA GLU A 143 -15.08 -0.78 -0.61
C GLU A 143 -14.54 -2.04 0.10
N LEU A 144 -13.23 -2.11 0.29
CA LEU A 144 -12.61 -3.11 1.17
C LEU A 144 -12.36 -2.41 2.50
N GLY A 145 -12.79 -3.05 3.60
CA GLY A 145 -12.70 -2.55 4.97
C GLY A 145 -11.25 -2.43 5.45
N SER A 146 -10.96 -2.89 6.67
CA SER A 146 -9.62 -2.80 7.26
C SER A 146 -8.55 -3.44 6.37
N ILE A 147 -7.62 -2.65 5.83
CA ILE A 147 -6.48 -3.10 5.02
C ILE A 147 -5.23 -3.09 5.91
N ASN A 148 -4.59 -4.25 6.07
CA ASN A 148 -3.26 -4.36 6.65
C ASN A 148 -2.27 -4.75 5.56
N CYS A 149 -1.27 -3.91 5.29
CA CYS A 149 -0.16 -4.27 4.41
C CYS A 149 1.08 -4.59 5.24
N ILE A 150 1.66 -5.74 4.92
CA ILE A 150 2.58 -6.48 5.78
C ILE A 150 3.73 -6.98 4.88
N LEU A 151 4.98 -6.69 5.25
CA LEU A 151 6.22 -7.06 4.56
C LEU A 151 6.93 -8.24 5.21
#